data_AF-A0A6F8SLR9-F1
#
_entry.id   AF-A0A6F8SLR9-F1
#
_cell.length_a   1.000
_cell.length_b   1.000
_cell.length_c   1.000
_cell.angle_alpha   90.00
_cell.angle_beta   90.00
_cell.angle_gamma   90.00
#
_symmetry.space_group_name_H-M   'P 1'
#
loop_
_entity.id
_entity.type
_entity.pdbx_description
1 polymer ?
#
loop_
_entity_poly.entity_id
_entity_poly.type
_entity_poly.pdbx_seq_one_letter_code
_entity_poly.pdbx_strand_id
1 'polypeptide(L)'
;MSFLDLMSLLKHYWRILLISAVVCALALPLVYFVLVPTKYEATSGISVVDPSGTVPSSELMATVGSLAPRVETAVGQNGVSITGKASGAGSTRFVFSAVSQDPEASVAAANTAAQQVAEESKAIYDALQEDTEQKLSNYEQNGGLVEELGGKQLDIITRLMTSRNYAFCNFNVQEASEAVAVGPSALKLGLAAGLAGLFLGVCVVAILDFVKRPIRGKRDVEDSFPYPLLGASRDTGDDLLWANVQFAAGERPGVLCVLGACMADVPSLCDRLGEAIRRSGAAVAIEQIESRADLANIPVREKEMTLLSCPSLGTDAAALWAAHEADATIVCIRQWKDTHSQLSSLIKELDLAQAKVTGIVLQ
;
A
#
# COMPACT_ATOMS: atom_id res chain seq x y z
N MET A 1 19.47 8.42 -9.22
CA MET A 1 18.61 7.50 -9.99
C MET A 1 17.74 8.33 -10.91
N SER A 2 17.77 8.06 -12.21
CA SER A 2 16.81 8.61 -13.16
C SER A 2 15.46 7.88 -13.06
N PHE A 3 14.38 8.44 -13.63
CA PHE A 3 13.08 7.76 -13.68
C PHE A 3 13.15 6.43 -14.48
N LEU A 4 14.00 6.39 -15.50
CA LEU A 4 14.22 5.20 -16.33
C LEU A 4 14.91 4.07 -15.54
N ASP A 5 15.81 4.44 -14.64
CA ASP A 5 16.46 3.51 -13.72
C ASP A 5 15.46 2.84 -12.79
N LEU A 6 14.56 3.64 -12.20
CA LEU A 6 13.51 3.13 -11.34
C LEU A 6 12.57 2.17 -12.08
N MET A 7 12.22 2.50 -13.33
CA MET A 7 11.34 1.65 -14.15
C MET A 7 12.00 0.32 -14.51
N SER A 8 13.29 0.34 -14.85
CA SER A 8 14.04 -0.89 -15.14
C SER A 8 14.17 -1.80 -13.90
N LEU A 9 14.41 -1.20 -12.73
CA LEU A 9 14.41 -1.90 -11.44
C LEU A 9 13.04 -2.50 -11.11
N LEU A 10 11.96 -1.74 -11.31
CA LEU A 10 10.60 -2.21 -11.10
C LEU A 10 10.29 -3.42 -11.99
N LYS A 11 10.69 -3.36 -13.27
CA LYS A 11 10.48 -4.46 -14.21
C LYS A 11 11.28 -5.71 -13.82
N HIS A 12 12.52 -5.54 -13.40
CA HIS A 12 13.37 -6.66 -12.98
C HIS A 12 12.87 -7.31 -11.68
N TYR A 13 12.48 -6.50 -10.69
CA TYR A 13 12.07 -6.97 -9.36
C TYR A 13 10.54 -7.02 -9.15
N TRP A 14 9.75 -7.02 -10.22
CA TRP A 14 8.29 -6.96 -10.12
C TRP A 14 7.69 -8.10 -9.30
N ARG A 15 8.30 -9.30 -9.35
CA ARG A 15 7.89 -10.44 -8.51
C ARG A 15 8.07 -10.16 -7.01
N ILE A 16 9.16 -9.50 -6.62
CA ILE A 16 9.41 -9.15 -5.22
C ILE A 16 8.38 -8.12 -4.75
N LEU A 17 8.08 -7.12 -5.60
CA LEU A 17 7.07 -6.11 -5.31
C LEU A 17 5.68 -6.73 -5.13
N LEU A 18 5.30 -7.65 -6.02
CA LEU A 18 4.03 -8.34 -5.95
C LEU A 18 3.94 -9.20 -4.69
N ILE A 19 4.97 -10.01 -4.39
CA ILE A 19 5.01 -10.86 -3.19
C ILE A 19 4.90 -9.99 -1.93
N SER A 20 5.67 -8.90 -1.83
CA SER A 20 5.62 -7.97 -0.70
C SER A 20 4.21 -7.40 -0.49
N ALA A 21 3.58 -6.92 -1.57
CA ALA A 21 2.24 -6.36 -1.51
C ALA A 21 1.20 -7.40 -1.08
N VAL A 22 1.25 -8.62 -1.64
CA VAL A 22 0.31 -9.71 -1.31
C VAL A 22 0.48 -10.17 0.14
N VAL A 23 1.72 -10.34 0.60
CA VAL A 23 2.02 -10.75 1.97
C VAL A 23 1.49 -9.70 2.95
N CYS A 24 1.74 -8.41 2.72
CA CYS A 24 1.21 -7.35 3.58
C CYS A 24 -0.31 -7.27 3.53
N ALA A 25 -0.93 -7.38 2.35
CA ALA A 25 -2.37 -7.32 2.18
C ALA A 25 -3.12 -8.46 2.89
N LEU A 26 -2.49 -9.62 3.09
CA LEU A 26 -3.08 -10.74 3.80
C LEU A 26 -2.71 -10.78 5.29
N ALA A 27 -1.44 -10.55 5.62
CA ALA A 27 -0.94 -10.69 6.99
C ALA A 27 -1.47 -9.59 7.91
N LEU A 28 -1.49 -8.32 7.47
CA LEU A 28 -1.88 -7.20 8.33
C LEU A 28 -3.37 -7.26 8.73
N PRO A 29 -4.33 -7.55 7.83
CA PRO A 29 -5.72 -7.76 8.24
C PRO A 29 -5.87 -8.95 9.18
N LEU A 30 -5.18 -10.05 8.92
CA LEU A 30 -5.27 -11.25 9.75
C LEU A 30 -4.79 -10.97 11.18
N VAL A 31 -3.65 -10.28 11.32
CA VAL A 31 -3.13 -9.83 12.63
C VAL A 31 -4.11 -8.85 13.29
N TYR A 32 -4.67 -7.91 12.54
CA TYR A 32 -5.65 -6.95 13.06
C TYR A 32 -6.90 -7.65 13.63
N PHE A 33 -7.47 -8.60 12.91
CA PHE A 33 -8.66 -9.34 13.38
C PHE A 33 -8.38 -10.26 14.58
N VAL A 34 -7.14 -10.72 14.75
CA VAL A 34 -6.75 -11.54 15.91
C VAL A 34 -6.50 -10.68 17.15
N LEU A 35 -5.88 -9.50 17.01
CA LEU A 35 -5.53 -8.65 18.15
C LEU A 35 -6.63 -7.67 18.56
N VAL A 36 -7.43 -7.19 17.62
CA VAL A 36 -8.41 -6.13 17.89
C VAL A 36 -9.80 -6.74 18.05
N PRO A 37 -10.42 -6.65 19.24
CA PRO A 37 -11.76 -7.18 19.46
C PRO A 37 -12.77 -6.45 18.58
N THR A 38 -13.73 -7.20 18.03
CA THR A 38 -14.82 -6.66 17.24
C THR A 38 -15.69 -5.76 18.12
N LYS A 39 -16.04 -4.58 17.60
CA LYS A 39 -17.04 -3.71 18.22
C LYS A 39 -18.35 -3.90 17.50
N TYR A 40 -19.45 -3.79 18.22
CA TYR A 40 -20.80 -3.89 17.71
C TYR A 40 -21.53 -2.58 17.98
N GLU A 41 -22.30 -2.10 17.01
CA GLU A 41 -23.16 -0.92 17.13
C GLU A 41 -24.61 -1.35 16.99
N ALA A 42 -25.45 -0.94 17.95
CA ALA A 42 -26.89 -1.10 17.89
C ALA A 42 -27.55 0.29 17.86
N THR A 43 -28.58 0.44 17.04
CA THR A 43 -29.30 1.71 16.89
C THR A 43 -30.77 1.57 17.24
N SER A 44 -31.22 2.33 18.25
CA SER A 44 -32.62 2.50 18.63
C SER A 44 -33.08 3.93 18.30
N GLY A 45 -34.38 4.18 18.26
CA GLY A 45 -34.87 5.54 18.03
C GLY A 45 -36.16 5.87 18.74
N ILE A 46 -36.39 7.16 18.95
CA ILE A 46 -37.62 7.72 19.50
C ILE A 46 -38.27 8.55 18.40
N SER A 47 -39.53 8.28 18.09
CA SER A 47 -40.35 9.13 17.23
C SER A 47 -41.34 9.93 18.06
N VAL A 48 -41.35 11.25 17.87
CA VAL A 48 -42.28 12.16 18.55
C VAL A 48 -43.45 12.50 17.65
N VAL A 49 -44.67 12.38 18.19
CA VAL A 49 -45.91 12.69 17.48
C VAL A 49 -46.89 13.35 18.45
N ASP A 50 -47.49 14.45 18.03
CA ASP A 50 -48.67 15.03 18.69
C ASP A 50 -49.81 15.16 17.66
N PRO A 51 -50.78 14.22 17.65
CA PRO A 51 -51.94 14.27 16.75
C PRO A 51 -52.84 15.48 16.96
N SER A 52 -52.80 16.14 18.12
CA SER A 52 -53.62 17.31 18.41
C SER A 52 -53.09 18.58 17.72
N GLY A 53 -51.82 18.57 17.31
CA GLY A 53 -51.15 19.72 16.69
C GLY A 53 -50.96 20.90 17.64
N THR A 54 -51.07 20.69 18.95
CA THR A 54 -50.94 21.75 19.96
C THR A 54 -49.49 22.02 20.31
N VAL A 55 -48.62 21.00 20.24
CA VAL A 55 -47.18 21.10 20.44
C VAL A 55 -46.45 20.84 19.12
N PRO A 56 -45.63 21.79 18.63
CA PRO A 56 -44.86 21.56 17.42
C PRO A 56 -43.82 20.46 17.66
N SER A 57 -43.62 19.59 16.67
CA SER A 57 -42.67 18.47 16.81
C SER A 57 -41.22 18.93 17.07
N SER A 58 -40.87 20.17 16.73
CA SER A 58 -39.57 20.77 17.09
C SER A 58 -39.41 20.96 18.60
N GLU A 59 -40.49 21.26 19.33
CA GLU A 59 -40.48 21.42 20.79
C GLU A 59 -40.39 20.05 21.48
N LEU A 60 -41.12 19.04 20.97
CA LEU A 60 -40.99 17.64 21.41
C LEU A 60 -39.60 17.06 21.12
N MET A 61 -39.00 17.40 19.97
CA MET A 61 -37.63 16.98 19.66
C MET A 61 -36.59 17.72 20.50
N ALA A 62 -36.85 18.99 20.86
CA ALA A 62 -35.96 19.77 21.71
C ALA A 62 -35.91 19.22 23.14
N THR A 63 -37.05 18.77 23.69
CA THR A 63 -37.07 18.11 25.01
C THR A 63 -36.29 16.80 24.98
N VAL A 64 -36.51 15.92 24.00
CA VAL A 64 -35.73 14.70 23.79
C VAL A 64 -34.23 15.00 23.65
N GLY A 65 -33.88 15.98 22.80
CA GLY A 65 -32.48 16.38 22.57
C GLY A 65 -31.81 16.99 23.80
N SER A 66 -32.57 17.61 24.72
CA SER A 66 -32.05 18.15 25.98
C SER A 66 -31.81 17.07 27.04
N LEU A 67 -32.59 16.00 27.03
CA LEU A 67 -32.47 14.87 27.96
C LEU A 67 -31.44 13.84 27.51
N ALA A 68 -31.24 13.69 26.19
CA ALA A 68 -30.35 12.70 25.60
C ALA A 68 -28.92 12.72 26.18
N PRO A 69 -28.20 13.86 26.30
CA PRO A 69 -26.84 13.88 26.85
C PRO A 69 -26.76 13.37 28.29
N ARG A 70 -27.81 13.61 29.09
CA ARG A 70 -27.87 13.15 30.49
C ARG A 70 -27.97 11.63 30.55
N VAL A 71 -28.87 11.05 29.75
CA VAL A 71 -29.05 9.59 29.67
C VAL A 71 -27.85 8.91 28.99
N GLU A 72 -27.23 9.53 27.99
CA GLU A 72 -25.99 9.05 27.36
C GLU A 72 -24.88 8.83 28.40
N THR A 73 -24.71 9.78 29.33
CA THR A 73 -23.71 9.63 30.40
C THR A 73 -24.08 8.61 31.48
N ALA A 74 -25.38 8.45 31.75
CA ALA A 74 -25.86 7.51 32.76
C ALA A 74 -25.75 6.05 32.28
N VAL A 75 -26.13 5.79 31.04
CA VAL A 75 -26.15 4.45 30.44
C VAL A 75 -24.79 4.10 29.81
N GLY A 76 -24.00 5.09 29.37
CA GLY A 76 -22.67 4.92 28.77
C GLY A 76 -21.54 4.55 29.75
N GLN A 77 -21.81 3.63 30.67
CA GLN A 77 -20.82 3.12 31.63
C GLN A 77 -20.35 1.70 31.25
N ASN A 78 -19.27 1.20 31.87
CA ASN A 78 -18.75 -0.15 31.70
C ASN A 78 -18.34 -0.54 30.26
N GLY A 79 -17.75 0.40 29.50
CA GLY A 79 -17.21 0.13 28.16
C GLY A 79 -18.23 0.20 27.03
N VAL A 80 -19.45 0.68 27.31
CA VAL A 80 -20.47 1.02 26.32
C VAL A 80 -20.43 2.52 26.04
N SER A 81 -20.29 2.91 24.77
CA SER A 81 -20.35 4.30 24.34
C SER A 81 -21.70 4.57 23.68
N ILE A 82 -22.45 5.56 24.14
CA ILE A 82 -23.77 5.91 23.58
C ILE A 82 -23.71 7.31 23.00
N THR A 83 -24.30 7.50 21.83
CA THR A 83 -24.42 8.79 21.17
C THR A 83 -25.82 8.98 20.60
N GLY A 84 -26.44 10.10 20.91
CA GLY A 84 -27.76 10.48 20.43
C GLY A 84 -27.68 11.56 19.35
N LYS A 85 -28.50 11.43 18.30
CA LYS A 85 -28.66 12.49 17.30
C LYS A 85 -30.04 12.46 16.66
N ALA A 86 -30.53 13.62 16.23
CA ALA A 86 -31.69 13.68 15.35
C ALA A 86 -31.37 13.02 14.00
N SER A 87 -32.34 12.32 13.41
CA SER A 87 -32.17 11.58 12.15
C SER A 87 -31.98 12.52 10.92
N GLY A 88 -32.09 13.83 11.11
CA GLY A 88 -31.91 14.87 10.09
C GLY A 88 -32.50 16.21 10.53
N ALA A 89 -32.25 17.28 9.75
CA ALA A 89 -32.85 18.58 10.01
C ALA A 89 -34.37 18.53 9.85
N GLY A 90 -35.12 18.97 10.88
CA GLY A 90 -36.58 18.90 10.91
C GLY A 90 -37.16 17.48 11.11
N SER A 91 -36.33 16.49 11.42
CA SER A 91 -36.80 15.13 11.70
C SER A 91 -37.56 15.05 13.01
N THR A 92 -38.66 14.30 13.03
CA THR A 92 -39.40 13.92 14.25
C THR A 92 -38.83 12.68 14.92
N ARG A 93 -37.62 12.26 14.52
CA ARG A 93 -36.97 11.05 15.01
C ARG A 93 -35.61 11.35 15.60
N PHE A 94 -35.41 10.91 16.83
CA PHE A 94 -34.13 10.90 17.53
C PHE A 94 -33.56 9.47 17.51
N VAL A 95 -32.26 9.30 17.31
CA VAL A 95 -31.61 7.99 17.17
C VAL A 95 -30.48 7.89 18.19
N PHE A 96 -30.47 6.83 18.97
CA PHE A 96 -29.37 6.46 19.86
C PHE A 96 -28.54 5.36 19.20
N SER A 97 -27.22 5.54 19.18
CA SER A 97 -26.25 4.56 18.75
C SER A 97 -25.40 4.16 19.95
N ALA A 98 -25.44 2.87 20.32
CA ALA A 98 -24.64 2.29 21.39
C ALA A 98 -23.57 1.36 20.80
N VAL A 99 -22.31 1.54 21.21
CA VAL A 99 -21.16 0.77 20.74
C VAL A 99 -20.51 0.04 21.92
N SER A 100 -20.39 -1.28 21.84
CA SER A 100 -19.64 -2.09 22.82
C SER A 100 -18.97 -3.31 22.18
N GLN A 101 -18.24 -4.11 22.97
CA GLN A 101 -17.63 -5.36 22.49
C GLN A 101 -18.62 -6.54 22.47
N ASP A 102 -19.77 -6.38 23.12
CA ASP A 102 -20.80 -7.41 23.23
C ASP A 102 -22.05 -6.97 22.43
N PRO A 103 -22.52 -7.78 21.46
CA PRO A 103 -23.72 -7.46 20.70
C PRO A 103 -24.96 -7.27 21.59
N GLU A 104 -25.14 -8.09 22.63
CA GLU A 104 -26.32 -8.00 23.52
C GLU A 104 -26.26 -6.75 24.38
N ALA A 105 -25.10 -6.42 24.95
CA ALA A 105 -24.91 -5.20 25.73
C ALA A 105 -25.16 -3.93 24.90
N SER A 106 -24.81 -3.95 23.60
CA SER A 106 -25.05 -2.83 22.69
C SER A 106 -26.54 -2.63 22.44
N VAL A 107 -27.28 -3.72 22.17
CA VAL A 107 -28.75 -3.65 21.99
C VAL A 107 -29.45 -3.19 23.27
N ALA A 108 -29.09 -3.79 24.41
CA ALA A 108 -29.65 -3.43 25.70
C ALA A 108 -29.43 -1.95 26.02
N ALA A 109 -28.20 -1.45 25.89
CA ALA A 109 -27.88 -0.06 26.17
C ALA A 109 -28.59 0.94 25.24
N ALA A 110 -28.67 0.64 23.94
CA ALA A 110 -29.43 1.47 22.99
C ALA A 110 -30.91 1.52 23.37
N ASN A 111 -31.52 0.39 23.70
CA ASN A 111 -32.94 0.32 24.06
C ASN A 111 -33.22 0.98 25.40
N THR A 112 -32.38 0.76 26.42
CA THR A 112 -32.48 1.44 27.73
C THR A 112 -32.38 2.96 27.57
N ALA A 113 -31.43 3.46 26.78
CA ALA A 113 -31.30 4.90 26.56
C ALA A 113 -32.55 5.50 25.88
N ALA A 114 -33.10 4.81 24.87
CA ALA A 114 -34.30 5.27 24.18
C ALA A 114 -35.55 5.20 25.08
N GLN A 115 -35.72 4.14 25.86
CA GLN A 115 -36.83 3.98 26.81
C GLN A 115 -36.76 5.04 27.92
N GLN A 116 -35.60 5.23 28.53
CA GLN A 116 -35.44 6.20 29.60
C GLN A 116 -35.71 7.63 29.13
N VAL A 117 -35.20 8.02 27.96
CA VAL A 117 -35.48 9.36 27.42
C VAL A 117 -36.95 9.51 27.03
N ALA A 118 -37.59 8.47 26.48
CA ALA A 118 -39.02 8.52 26.16
C ALA A 118 -39.89 8.66 27.43
N GLU A 119 -39.58 7.93 28.48
CA GLU A 119 -40.28 7.97 29.77
C GLU A 119 -40.09 9.32 30.48
N GLU A 120 -38.85 9.83 30.55
CA GLU A 120 -38.57 11.15 31.12
C GLU A 120 -39.21 12.28 30.31
N SER A 121 -39.23 12.17 28.97
CA SER A 121 -39.90 13.16 28.11
C SER A 121 -41.40 13.14 28.34
N LYS A 122 -42.01 11.95 28.38
CA LYS A 122 -43.43 11.79 28.64
C LYS A 122 -43.82 12.37 30.02
N ALA A 123 -43.05 12.08 31.05
CA ALA A 123 -43.29 12.59 32.41
C ALA A 123 -43.32 14.14 32.49
N ILE A 124 -42.49 14.83 31.70
CA ILE A 124 -42.52 16.30 31.63
C ILE A 124 -43.85 16.80 31.08
N TYR A 125 -44.34 16.20 30.00
CA TYR A 125 -45.60 16.61 29.37
C TYR A 125 -46.83 16.19 30.16
N ASP A 126 -46.79 15.02 30.82
CA ASP A 126 -47.83 14.59 31.75
C ASP A 126 -47.94 15.57 32.94
N ALA A 127 -46.83 16.03 33.50
CA ALA A 127 -46.83 17.04 34.57
C ALA A 127 -47.36 18.41 34.09
N LEU A 128 -47.07 18.81 32.85
CA LEU A 128 -47.64 20.04 32.25
C LEU A 128 -49.14 19.91 32.01
N GLN A 129 -49.61 18.71 31.65
CA GLN A 129 -51.03 18.41 31.50
C GLN A 129 -51.75 18.50 32.86
N GLU A 130 -51.20 17.89 33.91
CA GLU A 130 -51.76 17.95 35.27
C GLU A 130 -51.84 19.39 35.80
N ASP A 131 -50.80 20.21 35.60
CA ASP A 131 -50.82 21.63 35.98
C ASP A 131 -51.88 22.42 35.18
N THR A 132 -52.09 22.06 33.91
CA THR A 132 -53.13 22.66 33.06
C THR A 132 -54.54 22.28 33.55
N GLU A 133 -54.76 21.01 33.87
CA GLU A 133 -56.03 20.50 34.41
C GLU A 133 -56.34 21.02 35.82
N GLN A 134 -55.32 21.15 36.68
CA GLN A 134 -55.44 21.79 37.99
C GLN A 134 -55.82 23.26 37.87
N LYS A 135 -55.20 24.00 36.95
CA LYS A 135 -55.60 25.38 36.69
C LYS A 135 -57.04 25.45 36.22
N LEU A 136 -57.43 24.60 35.27
CA LEU A 136 -58.79 24.57 34.73
C LEU A 136 -59.82 24.25 35.82
N SER A 137 -59.60 23.22 36.64
CA SER A 137 -60.48 22.85 37.74
C SER A 137 -60.55 23.93 38.83
N ASN A 138 -59.44 24.62 39.14
CA ASN A 138 -59.45 25.77 40.05
C ASN A 138 -60.25 26.95 39.48
N TYR A 139 -60.25 27.18 38.17
CA TYR A 139 -61.12 28.19 37.53
C TYR A 139 -62.60 27.79 37.62
N GLU A 140 -62.92 26.51 37.39
CA GLU A 140 -64.29 26.00 37.48
C GLU A 140 -64.82 26.03 38.91
N GLN A 141 -64.01 25.65 39.90
CA GLN A 141 -64.39 25.64 41.32
C GLN A 141 -64.47 27.04 41.94
N ASN A 142 -63.61 27.98 41.53
CA ASN A 142 -63.69 29.38 41.97
C ASN A 142 -64.74 30.19 41.21
N GLY A 143 -65.56 29.54 40.38
CA GLY A 143 -66.84 30.02 39.87
C GLY A 143 -66.83 31.48 39.43
N GLY A 144 -66.27 31.79 38.25
CA GLY A 144 -66.67 32.98 37.51
C GLY A 144 -66.65 34.31 38.26
N LEU A 145 -65.75 34.52 39.22
CA LEU A 145 -65.45 35.87 39.72
C LEU A 145 -64.39 36.42 38.77
N VAL A 146 -64.71 37.30 37.82
CA VAL A 146 -65.20 38.64 38.11
C VAL A 146 -66.05 39.17 36.94
N GLU A 147 -67.35 39.26 37.17
CA GLU A 147 -68.26 40.26 36.60
C GLU A 147 -67.89 41.65 37.17
N GLU A 148 -66.69 42.16 36.85
CA GLU A 148 -66.25 43.52 37.23
C GLU A 148 -65.02 43.95 36.41
N LEU A 149 -65.20 45.04 35.65
CA LEU A 149 -64.27 45.68 34.70
C LEU A 149 -64.20 45.03 33.30
N GLY A 150 -65.18 45.43 32.48
CA GLY A 150 -65.38 45.10 31.06
C GLY A 150 -64.21 45.43 30.14
N GLY A 151 -63.27 44.49 30.05
CA GLY A 151 -62.16 44.47 29.10
C GLY A 151 -61.32 43.18 29.16
N LYS A 152 -61.42 42.40 30.25
CA LYS A 152 -60.67 41.15 30.48
C LYS A 152 -61.33 39.87 29.95
N GLN A 153 -62.55 39.95 29.42
CA GLN A 153 -63.29 38.77 28.94
C GLN A 153 -62.64 38.13 27.70
N LEU A 154 -62.02 38.95 26.84
CA LEU A 154 -61.24 38.46 25.71
C LEU A 154 -59.95 37.77 26.19
N ASP A 155 -59.26 38.32 27.21
CA ASP A 155 -58.00 37.76 27.74
C ASP A 155 -58.19 36.36 28.36
N ILE A 156 -59.34 36.12 29.02
CA ILE A 156 -59.66 34.81 29.62
C ILE A 156 -60.05 33.79 28.56
N ILE A 157 -60.88 34.15 27.57
CA ILE A 157 -61.23 33.27 26.44
C ILE A 157 -59.99 33.00 25.56
N THR A 158 -59.13 34.00 25.36
CA THR A 158 -57.85 33.84 24.67
C THR A 158 -56.91 32.94 25.49
N ARG A 159 -56.85 33.06 26.83
CA ARG A 159 -56.06 32.14 27.68
C ARG A 159 -56.60 30.71 27.70
N LEU A 160 -57.92 30.52 27.72
CA LEU A 160 -58.55 29.19 27.60
C LEU A 160 -58.39 28.60 26.19
N MET A 161 -58.42 29.41 25.13
CA MET A 161 -58.07 28.93 23.77
C MET A 161 -56.57 28.68 23.59
N THR A 162 -55.73 29.18 24.50
CA THR A 162 -54.26 29.00 24.48
C THR A 162 -53.78 27.94 25.47
N SER A 163 -54.67 27.26 26.20
CA SER A 163 -54.27 26.09 26.99
C SER A 163 -53.93 24.95 26.02
N ARG A 164 -52.64 24.74 25.76
CA ARG A 164 -52.16 23.62 24.95
C ARG A 164 -52.56 22.32 25.64
N ASN A 165 -53.11 21.38 24.88
CA ASN A 165 -53.48 20.06 25.39
C ASN A 165 -52.32 19.09 25.16
N TYR A 166 -51.60 18.76 26.23
CA TYR A 166 -50.42 17.92 26.18
C TYR A 166 -50.73 16.42 26.21
N ALA A 167 -51.99 16.03 26.47
CA ALA A 167 -52.41 14.63 26.60
C ALA A 167 -52.17 13.75 25.37
N PHE A 168 -51.96 14.37 24.20
CA PHE A 168 -51.74 13.67 22.93
C PHE A 168 -50.26 13.58 22.52
N CYS A 169 -49.34 14.10 23.33
CA CYS A 169 -47.91 14.00 23.08
C CYS A 169 -47.43 12.55 23.28
N ASN A 170 -46.96 11.91 22.21
CA ASN A 170 -46.50 10.53 22.24
C ASN A 170 -45.02 10.41 21.84
N PHE A 171 -44.27 9.62 22.61
CA PHE A 171 -42.86 9.30 22.41
C PHE A 171 -42.75 7.81 22.14
N ASN A 172 -42.87 7.42 20.87
CA ASN A 172 -42.84 6.01 20.49
C ASN A 172 -41.39 5.53 20.30
N VAL A 173 -41.00 4.49 21.03
CA VAL A 173 -39.67 3.89 20.98
C VAL A 173 -39.64 2.80 19.92
N GLN A 174 -38.72 2.92 18.97
CA GLN A 174 -38.35 1.84 18.06
C GLN A 174 -37.06 1.20 18.56
N GLU A 175 -37.20 0.00 19.11
CA GLU A 175 -36.11 -0.77 19.68
C GLU A 175 -35.17 -1.31 18.59
N ALA A 176 -33.90 -1.39 18.93
CA ALA A 176 -32.90 -2.12 18.18
C ALA A 176 -33.16 -3.63 18.32
N SER A 177 -33.21 -4.35 17.20
CA SER A 177 -33.37 -5.81 17.19
C SER A 177 -32.04 -6.55 17.07
N GLU A 178 -31.03 -5.94 16.44
CA GLU A 178 -29.71 -6.54 16.20
C GLU A 178 -28.61 -5.49 16.32
N ALA A 179 -27.40 -5.94 16.67
CA ALA A 179 -26.19 -5.14 16.63
C ALA A 179 -25.33 -5.50 15.42
N VAL A 180 -24.83 -4.50 14.71
CA VAL A 180 -23.99 -4.65 13.52
C VAL A 180 -22.53 -4.54 13.91
N ALA A 181 -21.67 -5.42 13.40
CA ALA A 181 -20.23 -5.30 13.63
C ALA A 181 -19.68 -4.03 12.98
N VAL A 182 -19.02 -3.20 13.78
CA VAL A 182 -18.44 -1.92 13.36
C VAL A 182 -16.93 -1.99 13.41
N GLY A 183 -16.33 -1.78 12.24
CA GLY A 183 -14.90 -1.75 12.06
C GLY A 183 -14.54 -1.48 10.61
N PRO A 184 -13.27 -1.15 10.32
CA PRO A 184 -12.79 -1.11 8.96
C PRO A 184 -13.02 -2.48 8.31
N SER A 185 -13.66 -2.50 7.14
CA SER A 185 -13.88 -3.74 6.43
C SER A 185 -12.54 -4.39 6.09
N ALA A 186 -12.50 -5.73 6.11
CA ALA A 186 -11.30 -6.49 5.77
C ALA A 186 -10.70 -6.06 4.42
N LEU A 187 -11.57 -5.71 3.46
CA LEU A 187 -11.18 -5.18 2.16
C LEU A 187 -10.46 -3.83 2.25
N LYS A 188 -10.99 -2.86 3.02
CA LYS A 188 -10.36 -1.54 3.18
C LYS A 188 -9.01 -1.66 3.86
N LEU A 189 -8.93 -2.50 4.90
CA LEU A 189 -7.68 -2.73 5.62
C LEU A 189 -6.65 -3.45 4.74
N GLY A 190 -7.08 -4.45 3.96
CA GLY A 190 -6.24 -5.17 3.00
C GLY A 190 -5.72 -4.29 1.88
N LEU A 191 -6.55 -3.40 1.33
CA LEU A 191 -6.11 -2.43 0.31
C LEU A 191 -5.07 -1.44 0.86
N ALA A 192 -5.32 -0.87 2.04
CA ALA A 192 -4.38 0.04 2.69
C ALA A 192 -3.05 -0.68 3.02
N ALA A 193 -3.13 -1.90 3.54
CA ALA A 193 -1.98 -2.75 3.82
C ALA A 193 -1.19 -3.14 2.56
N GLY A 194 -1.88 -3.44 1.46
CA GLY A 194 -1.25 -3.74 0.17
C GLY A 194 -0.48 -2.56 -0.40
N LEU A 195 -1.03 -1.35 -0.30
CA LEU A 195 -0.32 -0.12 -0.70
C LEU A 195 0.93 0.12 0.15
N ALA A 196 0.83 -0.05 1.48
CA ALA A 196 1.97 0.04 2.37
C ALA A 196 3.04 -1.02 2.06
N GLY A 197 2.62 -2.26 1.77
CA GLY A 197 3.51 -3.35 1.38
C GLY A 197 4.21 -3.13 0.03
N LEU A 198 3.54 -2.48 -0.92
CA LEU A 198 4.15 -2.08 -2.18
C LEU A 198 5.23 -1.00 -1.96
N PHE A 199 4.96 -0.01 -1.12
CA PHE A 199 5.94 1.01 -0.75
C PHE A 199 7.18 0.40 -0.08
N LEU A 200 6.97 -0.50 0.89
CA LEU A 200 8.05 -1.27 1.51
C LEU A 200 8.86 -2.08 0.48
N GLY A 201 8.18 -2.71 -0.48
CA GLY A 201 8.82 -3.42 -1.58
C GLY A 201 9.74 -2.52 -2.41
N VAL A 202 9.29 -1.29 -2.71
CA VAL A 202 10.12 -0.30 -3.43
C VAL A 202 11.33 0.10 -2.59
N CYS A 203 11.18 0.30 -1.29
CA CYS A 203 12.30 0.57 -0.38
C CYS A 203 13.32 -0.56 -0.38
N VAL A 204 12.88 -1.82 -0.32
CA VAL A 204 13.77 -2.99 -0.38
C VAL A 204 14.53 -3.03 -1.70
N VAL A 205 13.84 -2.80 -2.84
CA VAL A 205 14.49 -2.74 -4.15
C VAL A 205 15.51 -1.61 -4.23
N ALA A 206 15.21 -0.44 -3.68
CA ALA A 206 16.15 0.68 -3.62
C ALA A 206 17.40 0.36 -2.78
N ILE A 207 17.24 -0.34 -1.66
CA ILE A 207 18.38 -0.81 -0.84
C ILE A 207 19.20 -1.84 -1.60
N LEU A 208 18.56 -2.82 -2.24
CA LEU A 208 19.25 -3.82 -3.07
C LEU A 208 20.05 -3.16 -4.19
N ASP A 209 19.49 -2.13 -4.81
CA ASP A 209 20.19 -1.35 -5.81
C ASP A 209 21.39 -0.58 -5.24
N PHE A 210 21.21 0.08 -4.09
CA PHE A 210 22.27 0.84 -3.44
C PHE A 210 23.46 -0.05 -3.02
N VAL A 211 23.17 -1.25 -2.50
CA VAL A 211 24.17 -2.20 -2.02
C VAL A 211 24.86 -2.90 -3.19
N LYS A 212 24.10 -3.41 -4.17
CA LYS A 212 24.68 -4.20 -5.26
C LYS A 212 25.22 -3.36 -6.40
N ARG A 213 24.65 -2.18 -6.67
CA ARG A 213 24.95 -1.34 -7.85
C ARG A 213 25.14 -2.20 -9.11
N PRO A 214 24.09 -2.91 -9.54
CA PRO A 214 24.19 -3.80 -10.69
C PRO A 214 24.39 -3.00 -11.98
N ILE A 215 25.14 -3.56 -12.93
CA ILE A 215 25.28 -2.97 -14.27
C ILE A 215 23.97 -3.23 -15.03
N ARG A 216 23.24 -2.16 -15.38
CA ARG A 216 21.90 -2.27 -15.98
C ARG A 216 21.93 -2.15 -17.50
N GLY A 217 22.93 -1.52 -18.09
CA GLY A 217 22.95 -1.37 -19.54
C GLY A 217 24.18 -0.67 -20.07
N LYS A 218 24.12 -0.37 -21.37
CA LYS A 218 25.21 0.24 -22.14
C LYS A 218 25.75 1.53 -21.51
N ARG A 219 24.85 2.43 -21.07
CA ARG A 219 25.23 3.72 -20.47
C ARG A 219 26.08 3.54 -19.21
N ASP A 220 25.72 2.58 -18.36
CA ASP A 220 26.45 2.33 -17.11
C ASP A 220 27.90 1.91 -17.38
N VAL A 221 28.13 1.16 -18.48
CA VAL A 221 29.47 0.72 -18.89
C VAL A 221 30.25 1.88 -19.50
N GLU A 222 29.67 2.59 -20.47
CA GLU A 222 30.33 3.67 -21.20
C GLU A 222 30.65 4.89 -20.32
N ASP A 223 29.80 5.20 -19.34
CA ASP A 223 30.01 6.33 -18.43
C ASP A 223 31.01 6.01 -17.32
N SER A 224 31.16 4.72 -16.95
CA SER A 224 31.96 4.31 -15.79
C SER A 224 33.33 3.73 -16.13
N PHE A 225 33.53 3.27 -17.37
CA PHE A 225 34.74 2.57 -17.78
C PHE A 225 35.27 3.12 -19.11
N PRO A 226 36.61 3.18 -19.28
CA PRO A 226 37.22 3.78 -20.47
C PRO A 226 37.14 2.91 -21.73
N TYR A 227 36.57 1.71 -21.63
CA TYR A 227 36.53 0.73 -22.73
C TYR A 227 35.21 0.79 -23.50
N PRO A 228 35.25 0.64 -24.83
CA PRO A 228 34.04 0.65 -25.64
C PRO A 228 33.18 -0.59 -25.38
N LEU A 229 31.86 -0.43 -25.46
CA LEU A 229 30.94 -1.56 -25.50
C LEU A 229 30.90 -2.16 -26.91
N LEU A 230 31.42 -3.38 -27.05
CA LEU A 230 31.55 -4.08 -28.34
C LEU A 230 30.23 -4.70 -28.81
N GLY A 231 29.33 -5.02 -27.88
CA GLY A 231 27.99 -5.52 -28.21
C GLY A 231 27.14 -5.84 -26.98
N ALA A 232 25.83 -5.88 -27.21
CA ALA A 232 24.84 -6.37 -26.26
C ALA A 232 24.23 -7.65 -26.83
N SER A 233 24.44 -8.77 -26.11
CA SER A 233 24.26 -10.18 -26.49
C SER A 233 22.95 -10.56 -27.19
N ARG A 234 21.89 -9.75 -27.06
CA ARG A 234 20.58 -10.03 -27.67
C ARG A 234 20.24 -9.20 -28.92
N ASP A 235 20.85 -8.03 -29.09
CA ASP A 235 20.51 -7.11 -30.18
C ASP A 235 21.63 -6.97 -31.21
N THR A 236 22.87 -7.28 -30.81
CA THR A 236 24.03 -7.23 -31.72
C THR A 236 24.21 -8.59 -32.37
N GLY A 237 24.01 -8.69 -33.68
CA GLY A 237 24.30 -9.92 -34.42
C GLY A 237 25.77 -10.33 -34.26
N ASP A 238 26.04 -11.64 -34.22
CA ASP A 238 27.38 -12.17 -33.91
C ASP A 238 28.46 -11.66 -34.88
N ASP A 239 28.08 -11.42 -36.15
CA ASP A 239 28.98 -10.86 -37.17
C ASP A 239 29.36 -9.39 -36.89
N LEU A 240 28.41 -8.61 -36.36
CA LEU A 240 28.66 -7.22 -35.95
C LEU A 240 29.55 -7.18 -34.70
N LEU A 241 29.33 -8.11 -33.76
CA LEU A 241 30.18 -8.23 -32.59
C LEU A 241 31.63 -8.52 -33.01
N TRP A 242 31.82 -9.47 -33.94
CA TRP A 242 33.16 -9.79 -34.46
C TRP A 242 33.80 -8.60 -35.20
N ALA A 243 33.03 -7.88 -36.02
CA ALA A 243 33.52 -6.67 -36.69
C ALA A 243 33.97 -5.60 -35.68
N ASN A 244 33.19 -5.38 -34.63
CA ASN A 244 33.54 -4.42 -33.57
C ASN A 244 34.81 -4.82 -32.82
N VAL A 245 35.02 -6.11 -32.56
CA VAL A 245 36.26 -6.62 -31.95
C VAL A 245 37.46 -6.30 -32.84
N GLN A 246 37.38 -6.57 -34.15
CA GLN A 246 38.48 -6.24 -35.07
C GLN A 246 38.75 -4.74 -35.13
N PHE A 247 37.71 -3.92 -35.23
CA PHE A 247 37.87 -2.46 -35.30
C PHE A 247 38.47 -1.88 -34.02
N ALA A 248 38.10 -2.41 -32.86
CA ALA A 248 38.64 -1.98 -31.58
C ALA A 248 40.08 -2.48 -31.34
N ALA A 249 40.43 -3.68 -31.86
CA ALA A 249 41.79 -4.19 -31.79
C ALA A 249 42.74 -3.50 -32.79
N GLY A 250 42.22 -2.85 -33.84
CA GLY A 250 42.97 -2.15 -34.88
C GLY A 250 43.57 -3.09 -35.94
N GLU A 251 44.03 -4.27 -35.51
CA GLU A 251 44.47 -5.36 -36.35
C GLU A 251 43.74 -6.65 -36.00
N ARG A 252 43.86 -7.68 -36.85
CA ARG A 252 43.24 -8.97 -36.59
C ARG A 252 44.05 -9.71 -35.51
N PRO A 253 43.49 -9.98 -34.32
CA PRO A 253 44.22 -10.68 -33.27
C PRO A 253 44.48 -12.14 -33.66
N GLY A 254 45.68 -12.64 -33.38
CA GLY A 254 46.00 -14.06 -33.50
C GLY A 254 45.48 -14.84 -32.29
N VAL A 255 45.62 -14.27 -31.10
CA VAL A 255 45.08 -14.81 -29.84
C VAL A 255 44.11 -13.82 -29.21
N LEU A 256 42.87 -14.25 -29.01
CA LEU A 256 41.81 -13.46 -28.39
C LEU A 256 41.38 -14.10 -27.07
N CYS A 257 41.58 -13.38 -25.96
CA CYS A 257 41.14 -13.81 -24.65
C CYS A 257 39.73 -13.28 -24.36
N VAL A 258 38.82 -14.17 -23.95
CA VAL A 258 37.47 -13.83 -23.51
C VAL A 258 37.35 -14.16 -22.02
N LEU A 259 37.08 -13.13 -21.22
CA LEU A 259 37.12 -13.22 -19.76
C LEU A 259 35.79 -12.80 -19.13
N GLY A 260 35.24 -13.63 -18.25
CA GLY A 260 34.03 -13.29 -17.50
C GLY A 260 34.32 -12.50 -16.23
N ALA A 261 33.52 -11.47 -15.93
CA ALA A 261 33.70 -10.71 -14.69
C ALA A 261 33.26 -11.48 -13.44
N CYS A 262 32.10 -12.13 -13.48
CA CYS A 262 31.66 -13.03 -12.41
C CYS A 262 30.71 -14.11 -12.95
N MET A 263 29.49 -13.74 -13.34
CA MET A 263 28.43 -14.69 -13.73
C MET A 263 28.16 -14.71 -15.24
N ALA A 264 29.09 -14.17 -16.04
CA ALA A 264 29.04 -14.17 -17.49
C ALA A 264 29.25 -15.59 -18.04
N ASP A 265 28.48 -15.93 -19.07
CA ASP A 265 28.57 -17.20 -19.77
C ASP A 265 29.58 -17.07 -20.91
N VAL A 266 30.85 -17.24 -20.55
CA VAL A 266 31.99 -17.12 -21.48
C VAL A 266 31.97 -18.20 -22.57
N PRO A 267 31.74 -19.50 -22.26
CA PRO A 267 31.75 -20.54 -23.28
C PRO A 267 30.74 -20.30 -24.40
N SER A 268 29.50 -19.92 -24.08
CA SER A 268 28.48 -19.67 -25.11
C SER A 268 28.80 -18.44 -25.97
N LEU A 269 29.53 -17.46 -25.45
CA LEU A 269 30.01 -16.34 -26.26
C LEU A 269 31.16 -16.76 -27.17
N CYS A 270 32.11 -17.56 -26.68
CA CYS A 270 33.20 -18.09 -27.48
C CYS A 270 32.68 -18.94 -28.64
N ASP A 271 31.64 -19.74 -28.43
CA ASP A 271 31.00 -20.53 -29.50
C ASP A 271 30.39 -19.62 -30.58
N ARG A 272 29.62 -18.60 -30.17
CA ARG A 272 29.00 -17.64 -31.09
C ARG A 272 30.03 -16.82 -31.87
N LEU A 273 31.06 -16.31 -31.18
CA LEU A 273 32.16 -15.59 -31.80
C LEU A 273 32.94 -16.51 -32.75
N GLY A 274 33.23 -17.74 -32.35
CA GLY A 274 33.91 -18.72 -33.19
C GLY A 274 33.15 -19.00 -34.48
N GLU A 275 31.83 -19.10 -34.41
CA GLU A 275 30.99 -19.28 -35.60
C GLU A 275 30.96 -18.03 -36.50
N ALA A 276 30.92 -16.83 -35.93
CA ALA A 276 31.03 -15.58 -36.70
C ALA A 276 32.39 -15.46 -37.40
N ILE A 277 33.47 -15.85 -36.71
CA ILE A 277 34.82 -15.83 -37.27
C ILE A 277 34.95 -16.85 -38.41
N ARG A 278 34.43 -18.07 -38.25
CA ARG A 278 34.40 -19.09 -39.33
C ARG A 278 33.63 -18.60 -40.55
N ARG A 279 32.49 -17.94 -40.36
CA ARG A 279 31.73 -17.30 -41.45
C ARG A 279 32.51 -16.21 -42.18
N SER A 280 33.42 -15.52 -41.49
CA SER A 280 34.33 -14.53 -42.12
C SER A 280 35.48 -15.16 -42.92
N GLY A 281 35.55 -16.50 -43.02
CA GLY A 281 36.56 -17.23 -43.79
C GLY A 281 37.84 -17.54 -43.01
N ALA A 282 37.80 -17.44 -41.69
CA ALA A 282 38.93 -17.66 -40.80
C ALA A 282 38.83 -19.01 -40.07
N ALA A 283 39.95 -19.72 -39.95
CA ALA A 283 40.04 -20.89 -39.08
C ALA A 283 40.20 -20.44 -37.61
N VAL A 284 39.40 -21.05 -36.72
CA VAL A 284 39.37 -20.75 -35.28
C VAL A 284 39.40 -22.03 -34.45
N ALA A 285 40.30 -22.03 -33.46
CA ALA A 285 40.33 -22.99 -32.35
C ALA A 285 39.83 -22.31 -31.07
N ILE A 286 38.99 -23.01 -30.29
CA ILE A 286 38.51 -22.54 -28.98
C ILE A 286 39.16 -23.41 -27.93
N GLU A 287 39.92 -22.81 -27.03
CA GLU A 287 40.62 -23.48 -25.94
C GLU A 287 40.05 -23.00 -24.60
N GLN A 288 39.70 -23.94 -23.71
CA GLN A 288 39.24 -23.62 -22.36
C GLN A 288 40.44 -23.58 -21.42
N ILE A 289 40.59 -22.46 -20.71
CA ILE A 289 41.72 -22.25 -19.81
C ILE A 289 41.19 -22.24 -18.38
N GLU A 290 41.38 -23.34 -17.65
CA GLU A 290 41.02 -23.42 -16.23
C GLU A 290 42.24 -23.27 -15.34
N SER A 291 43.43 -23.62 -15.84
CA SER A 291 44.69 -23.57 -15.11
C SER A 291 45.85 -23.02 -15.95
N ARG A 292 46.92 -22.61 -15.27
CA ARG A 292 48.16 -22.17 -15.95
C ARG A 292 48.80 -23.26 -16.81
N ALA A 293 48.60 -24.53 -16.47
CA ALA A 293 49.15 -25.65 -17.24
C ALA A 293 48.50 -25.76 -18.63
N ASP A 294 47.22 -25.39 -18.74
CA ASP A 294 46.48 -25.42 -20.01
C ASP A 294 47.06 -24.39 -20.98
N LEU A 295 47.46 -23.22 -20.47
CA LEU A 295 48.10 -22.16 -21.25
C LEU A 295 49.42 -22.63 -21.90
N ALA A 296 50.23 -23.39 -21.15
CA ALA A 296 51.51 -23.90 -21.64
C ALA A 296 51.35 -25.00 -22.71
N ASN A 297 50.18 -25.61 -22.82
CA ASN A 297 49.88 -26.69 -23.76
C ASN A 297 49.16 -26.21 -25.02
N ILE A 298 48.92 -24.91 -25.19
CA ILE A 298 48.24 -24.37 -26.37
C ILE A 298 49.10 -24.65 -27.61
N PRO A 299 48.58 -25.39 -28.61
CA PRO A 299 49.32 -25.64 -29.83
C PRO A 299 49.50 -24.33 -30.61
N VAL A 300 50.75 -23.97 -30.91
CA VAL A 300 51.06 -22.82 -31.76
C VAL A 300 50.60 -23.13 -33.19
N ARG A 301 49.59 -22.40 -33.68
CA ARG A 301 49.04 -22.57 -35.04
C ARG A 301 49.28 -21.29 -35.85
N GLU A 302 50.25 -21.30 -36.76
CA GLU A 302 50.72 -20.12 -37.51
C GLU A 302 49.67 -19.46 -38.45
N LYS A 303 48.46 -20.02 -38.60
CA LYS A 303 47.40 -19.51 -39.50
C LYS A 303 45.99 -19.58 -38.94
N GLU A 304 45.82 -20.04 -37.71
CA GLU A 304 44.51 -20.13 -37.06
C GLU A 304 44.44 -19.13 -35.92
N MET A 305 43.27 -18.55 -35.73
CA MET A 305 43.02 -17.70 -34.58
C MET A 305 42.64 -18.56 -33.38
N THR A 306 43.21 -18.27 -32.22
CA THR A 306 42.90 -18.98 -30.98
C THR A 306 42.02 -18.12 -30.08
N LEU A 307 40.86 -18.66 -29.68
CA LEU A 307 39.95 -18.09 -28.71
C LEU A 307 40.18 -18.75 -27.35
N LEU A 308 40.63 -17.98 -26.36
CA LEU A 308 40.81 -18.46 -25.00
C LEU A 308 39.55 -18.18 -24.18
N SER A 309 38.83 -19.22 -23.81
CA SER A 309 37.67 -19.15 -22.93
C SER A 309 38.16 -19.23 -21.48
N CYS A 310 38.20 -18.09 -20.79
CA CYS A 310 38.66 -17.99 -19.41
C CYS A 310 37.50 -17.82 -18.42
N PRO A 311 37.48 -18.55 -17.30
CA PRO A 311 36.50 -18.35 -16.23
C PRO A 311 36.75 -17.03 -15.49
N SER A 312 35.84 -16.66 -14.58
CA SER A 312 36.04 -15.47 -13.76
C SER A 312 37.19 -15.62 -12.77
N LEU A 313 37.81 -14.48 -12.43
CA LEU A 313 39.00 -14.37 -11.57
C LEU A 313 38.81 -14.83 -10.13
N GLY A 314 37.59 -15.13 -9.71
CA GLY A 314 37.32 -15.67 -8.37
C GLY A 314 37.91 -17.06 -8.12
N THR A 315 38.49 -17.72 -9.14
CA THR A 315 38.84 -19.16 -9.09
C THR A 315 40.32 -19.45 -9.30
N ASP A 316 41.00 -18.79 -10.26
CA ASP A 316 42.44 -18.95 -10.52
C ASP A 316 43.03 -17.74 -11.28
N ALA A 317 44.35 -17.52 -11.16
CA ALA A 317 45.10 -16.48 -11.85
C ALA A 317 45.44 -16.83 -13.31
N ALA A 318 45.14 -18.06 -13.76
CA ALA A 318 45.35 -18.50 -15.14
C ALA A 318 44.75 -17.53 -16.18
N ALA A 319 43.59 -16.96 -15.85
CA ALA A 319 42.89 -15.99 -16.66
C ALA A 319 43.67 -14.67 -16.85
N LEU A 320 44.45 -14.22 -15.85
CA LEU A 320 45.31 -13.03 -15.99
C LEU A 320 46.50 -13.31 -16.92
N TRP A 321 47.10 -14.49 -16.78
CA TRP A 321 48.21 -14.90 -17.66
C TRP A 321 47.73 -15.02 -19.11
N ALA A 322 46.56 -15.63 -19.33
CA ALA A 322 45.93 -15.69 -20.65
C ALA A 322 45.67 -14.29 -21.23
N ALA A 323 45.19 -13.35 -20.42
CA ALA A 323 44.94 -11.98 -20.85
C ALA A 323 46.22 -11.18 -21.12
N HIS A 324 47.31 -11.45 -20.41
CA HIS A 324 48.63 -10.84 -20.63
C HIS A 324 49.27 -11.31 -21.95
N GLU A 325 49.17 -12.60 -22.25
CA GLU A 325 49.76 -13.20 -23.46
C GLU A 325 48.91 -12.98 -24.72
N ALA A 326 47.62 -12.64 -24.57
CA ALA A 326 46.73 -12.42 -25.69
C ALA A 326 46.97 -11.09 -26.44
N ASP A 327 46.72 -11.10 -27.74
CA ASP A 327 46.80 -9.90 -28.58
C ASP A 327 45.67 -8.91 -28.28
N ALA A 328 44.52 -9.45 -27.89
CA ALA A 328 43.31 -8.70 -27.54
C ALA A 328 42.55 -9.43 -26.42
N THR A 329 41.96 -8.66 -25.50
CA THR A 329 41.15 -9.18 -24.40
C THR A 329 39.76 -8.54 -24.40
N ILE A 330 38.73 -9.38 -24.34
CA ILE A 330 37.33 -8.98 -24.21
C ILE A 330 36.84 -9.34 -22.82
N VAL A 331 36.20 -8.38 -22.15
CA VAL A 331 35.58 -8.60 -20.84
C VAL A 331 34.07 -8.79 -21.01
N CYS A 332 33.57 -9.92 -20.53
CA CYS A 332 32.17 -10.29 -20.56
C CYS A 332 31.52 -9.99 -19.22
N ILE A 333 30.43 -9.25 -19.26
CA ILE A 333 29.60 -8.94 -18.09
C ILE A 333 28.17 -9.34 -18.35
N ARG A 334 27.45 -9.69 -17.28
CA ARG A 334 26.04 -10.07 -17.34
C ARG A 334 25.17 -8.99 -16.72
N GLN A 335 24.19 -8.54 -17.51
CA GLN A 335 23.23 -7.52 -17.09
C GLN A 335 22.51 -7.96 -15.80
N TRP A 336 22.35 -7.05 -14.85
CA TRP A 336 21.71 -7.25 -13.54
C TRP A 336 22.42 -8.18 -12.55
N LYS A 337 23.39 -8.99 -12.99
CA LYS A 337 24.12 -9.92 -12.11
C LYS A 337 25.47 -9.39 -11.68
N ASP A 338 26.22 -8.84 -12.62
CA ASP A 338 27.55 -8.30 -12.33
C ASP A 338 27.44 -6.87 -11.80
N THR A 339 28.33 -6.54 -10.86
CA THR A 339 28.33 -5.26 -10.15
C THR A 339 29.45 -4.35 -10.64
N HIS A 340 29.27 -3.04 -10.50
CA HIS A 340 30.33 -2.07 -10.83
C HIS A 340 31.61 -2.32 -10.03
N SER A 341 31.51 -2.74 -8.77
CA SER A 341 32.67 -3.04 -7.93
C SER A 341 33.47 -4.22 -8.48
N GLN A 342 32.81 -5.29 -8.90
CA GLN A 342 33.47 -6.47 -9.45
C GLN A 342 34.17 -6.14 -10.77
N LEU A 343 33.50 -5.43 -11.68
CA LEU A 343 34.10 -4.99 -12.94
C LEU A 343 35.27 -4.02 -12.73
N SER A 344 35.18 -3.12 -11.75
CA SER A 344 36.28 -2.21 -11.42
C SER A 344 37.49 -2.94 -10.85
N SER A 345 37.30 -3.92 -9.96
CA SER A 345 38.40 -4.74 -9.45
C SER A 345 39.05 -5.56 -10.57
N LEU A 346 38.23 -6.17 -11.42
CA LEU A 346 38.67 -6.91 -12.60
C LEU A 346 39.56 -6.08 -13.53
N ILE A 347 39.10 -4.87 -13.89
CA ILE A 347 39.86 -4.00 -14.78
C ILE A 347 41.19 -3.60 -14.15
N LYS A 348 41.22 -3.31 -12.83
CA LYS A 348 42.48 -3.01 -12.13
C LYS A 348 43.45 -4.19 -12.16
N GLU A 349 42.95 -5.42 -12.00
CA GLU A 349 43.79 -6.62 -12.10
C GLU A 349 44.31 -6.85 -13.52
N LEU A 350 43.50 -6.58 -14.54
CA LEU A 350 43.92 -6.64 -15.95
C LEU A 350 44.96 -5.58 -16.29
N ASP A 351 44.79 -4.35 -15.79
CA ASP A 351 45.76 -3.27 -15.94
C ASP A 351 47.09 -3.62 -15.26
N LEU A 352 47.04 -4.23 -14.06
CA LEU A 352 48.23 -4.74 -13.37
C LEU A 352 48.93 -5.85 -14.16
N ALA A 353 48.15 -6.73 -14.79
CA ALA A 353 48.66 -7.76 -15.68
C ALA A 353 49.09 -7.21 -17.05
N GLN A 354 48.97 -5.90 -17.31
CA GLN A 354 49.26 -5.28 -18.62
C GLN A 354 48.51 -5.94 -19.78
N ALA A 355 47.30 -6.44 -19.53
CA ALA A 355 46.46 -7.05 -20.55
C ALA A 355 45.95 -6.00 -21.55
N LYS A 356 45.88 -6.36 -22.84
CA LYS A 356 45.34 -5.49 -23.89
C LYS A 356 43.82 -5.58 -23.94
N VAL A 357 43.14 -4.88 -23.03
CA VAL A 357 41.68 -4.85 -22.98
C VAL A 357 41.11 -4.02 -24.14
N THR A 358 40.42 -4.70 -25.05
CA THR A 358 39.90 -4.12 -26.30
C THR A 358 38.48 -3.57 -26.12
N GLY A 359 37.68 -4.18 -25.24
CA GLY A 359 36.32 -3.73 -25.00
C GLY A 359 35.50 -4.68 -24.13
N ILE A 360 34.27 -4.25 -23.84
CA ILE A 360 33.36 -4.96 -22.93
C ILE A 360 32.15 -5.48 -23.73
N VAL A 361 31.70 -6.69 -23.42
CA VAL A 361 30.51 -7.32 -23.99
C VAL A 361 29.47 -7.52 -22.89
N LEU A 362 28.25 -7.02 -23.13
CA LEU A 362 27.14 -7.13 -22.19
C LEU A 362 26.22 -8.30 -22.56
N GLN A 363 26.00 -9.22 -21.63
CA GLN A 363 25.18 -10.43 -21.78
C GLN A 363 23.80 -10.36 -21.15
#